data_AF-A0A166QM40-F1
#
_entry.id   AF-A0A166QM40-F1
#
_cell.length_a   1.000
_cell.length_b   1.000
_cell.length_c   1.000
_cell.angle_alpha   90.00
_cell.angle_beta   90.00
_cell.angle_gamma   90.00
#
_symmetry.space_group_name_H-M   'P 1'
#
loop_
_entity.id
_entity.type
_entity.pdbx_description
1 polymer ?
#
loop_
_entity_poly.entity_id
_entity_poly.type
_entity_poly.pdbx_seq_one_letter_code
_entity_poly.pdbx_strand_id
1 'polypeptide(L)' 'MNVKGVEITAEQVAAMSAAMTEQFRSADIIAAAEEAGVPKGEIAMRAADRIVQQQRKAGKIQIVKSGPYWALVG' A
#
# COMPACT_ATOMS: atom_id res chain seq x y z
N MET A 1 18.75 -16.26 -15.40
CA MET A 1 18.02 -16.29 -14.11
C MET A 1 16.53 -16.29 -14.42
N ASN A 2 15.81 -17.40 -14.20
CA ASN A 2 14.36 -17.43 -14.30
C ASN A 2 13.78 -16.78 -13.04
N VAL A 3 13.58 -15.46 -13.07
CA VAL A 3 12.84 -14.78 -12.01
C VAL A 3 11.39 -15.21 -12.16
N LYS A 4 10.95 -16.17 -11.34
CA LYS A 4 9.53 -16.47 -11.19
C LYS A 4 8.90 -15.21 -10.59
N GLY A 5 8.35 -14.35 -11.44
CA GLY A 5 7.60 -13.18 -11.00
C GLY A 5 6.43 -13.64 -10.14
N VAL A 6 6.17 -12.92 -9.04
CA VAL A 6 4.94 -13.12 -8.28
C VAL A 6 3.86 -12.31 -8.98
N GLU A 7 2.85 -13.01 -9.49
CA GLU A 7 1.67 -12.38 -10.05
C GLU A 7 0.70 -12.04 -8.91
N ILE A 8 0.32 -10.77 -8.80
CA ILE A 8 -0.69 -10.31 -7.84
C ILE A 8 -2.04 -10.42 -8.54
N THR A 9 -2.97 -11.15 -7.94
CA THR A 9 -4.31 -11.37 -8.52
C THR A 9 -5.19 -10.14 -8.38
N ALA A 10 -6.26 -10.07 -9.18
CA ALA A 10 -7.24 -8.97 -9.08
C ALA A 10 -7.89 -8.90 -7.69
N GLU A 11 -8.12 -10.04 -7.04
CA GLU A 11 -8.67 -10.12 -5.68
C GLU A 11 -7.71 -9.52 -4.64
N GLN A 12 -6.41 -9.80 -4.77
CA GLN A 12 -5.38 -9.21 -3.91
C GLN A 12 -5.27 -7.69 -4.08
N VAL A 13 -5.38 -7.20 -5.33
CA VAL A 13 -5.44 -5.77 -5.61
C VAL A 13 -6.67 -5.13 -4.99
N ALA A 14 -7.83 -5.79 -5.07
CA ALA A 14 -9.07 -5.30 -4.47
C ALA A 14 -8.96 -5.20 -2.95
N ALA A 15 -8.40 -6.21 -2.28
CA ALA A 15 -8.18 -6.20 -0.83
C ALA A 15 -7.25 -5.05 -0.40
N MET A 16 -6.11 -4.87 -1.09
CA MET A 16 -5.19 -3.76 -0.82
C MET A 16 -5.83 -2.39 -1.08
N SER A 17 -6.68 -2.28 -2.09
CA SER A 17 -7.41 -1.03 -2.40
C SER A 17 -8.50 -0.74 -1.37
N ALA A 18 -9.16 -1.77 -0.82
CA ALA A 18 -10.17 -1.62 0.22
C ALA A 18 -9.58 -1.08 1.54
N ALA A 19 -8.29 -1.36 1.81
CA ALA A 19 -7.57 -0.81 2.95
C ALA A 19 -7.21 0.69 2.80
N MET A 20 -7.37 1.27 1.59
CA MET A 20 -7.16 2.69 1.34
C MET A 20 -8.42 3.50 1.67
N THR A 21 -8.70 3.68 2.96
CA THR A 21 -9.79 4.53 3.47
C THR A 21 -9.48 6.03 3.34
N GLU A 22 -10.27 6.92 3.95
CA GLU A 22 -10.05 8.38 3.89
C GLU A 22 -8.65 8.82 4.36
N GLN A 23 -8.14 8.17 5.41
CA GLN A 23 -6.74 8.22 5.83
C GLN A 23 -6.27 6.79 6.08
N PHE A 24 -5.08 6.46 5.61
CA PHE A 24 -4.49 5.13 5.77
C PHE A 24 -2.98 5.23 5.90
N ARG A 25 -2.36 4.20 6.49
CA ARG A 25 -0.90 4.04 6.52
C ARG A 25 -0.50 2.98 5.52
N SER A 26 0.75 3.04 5.04
CA SER A 26 1.30 1.98 4.19
C SER A 26 1.28 0.61 4.88
N ALA A 27 1.36 0.58 6.22
CA ALA A 27 1.27 -0.64 7.01
C ALA A 27 -0.10 -1.34 6.88
N ASP A 28 -1.18 -0.58 6.77
CA ASP A 28 -2.54 -1.13 6.67
C ASP A 28 -2.73 -1.85 5.33
N ILE A 29 -2.15 -1.30 4.26
CA ILE A 29 -2.16 -1.89 2.92
C ILE A 29 -1.28 -3.15 2.88
N ILE A 30 -0.13 -3.14 3.56
CA ILE A 30 0.75 -4.31 3.66
C ILE A 30 0.02 -5.43 4.40
N ALA A 31 -0.64 -5.13 5.52
CA ALA A 31 -1.44 -6.11 6.25
C ALA A 31 -2.55 -6.71 5.38
N ALA A 32 -3.29 -5.86 4.64
CA ALA A 32 -4.32 -6.31 3.71
C ALA A 32 -3.75 -7.19 2.57
N ALA A 33 -2.55 -6.91 2.09
CA ALA A 33 -1.86 -7.75 1.12
C ALA A 33 -1.57 -9.16 1.69
N GLU A 34 -1.04 -9.22 2.91
CA GLU A 34 -0.73 -10.48 3.57
C GLU A 34 -1.99 -11.29 3.89
N GLU A 35 -3.06 -10.64 4.33
CA GLU A 35 -4.37 -11.27 4.56
C GLU A 35 -5.00 -11.81 3.28
N ALA A 36 -4.77 -11.14 2.15
CA ALA A 36 -5.19 -11.61 0.83
C ALA A 36 -4.28 -12.72 0.24
N GLY A 37 -3.34 -13.24 1.03
CA GLY A 37 -2.47 -14.35 0.64
C GLY A 37 -1.28 -13.94 -0.22
N VAL A 38 -0.93 -12.65 -0.29
CA VAL A 38 0.35 -12.22 -0.86
C VAL A 38 1.48 -12.73 0.03
N PRO A 39 2.56 -13.30 -0.53
CA PRO A 39 3.70 -13.74 0.27
C PRO A 39 4.23 -12.62 1.16
N LYS A 40 4.37 -12.92 2.46
CA LYS A 40 4.79 -11.97 3.50
C LYS A 40 6.17 -11.37 3.24
N GLY A 41 6.42 -10.24 3.90
CA GLY A 41 7.72 -9.56 3.86
C GLY A 41 7.89 -8.71 2.60
N GLU A 42 8.99 -8.89 1.89
CA GLU A 42 9.39 -7.97 0.82
C GLU A 42 8.39 -7.94 -0.36
N ILE A 43 7.74 -9.07 -0.66
CA ILE A 43 6.76 -9.16 -1.75
C ILE A 43 5.50 -8.35 -1.42
N ALA A 44 4.92 -8.54 -0.22
CA ALA A 44 3.79 -7.76 0.27
C ALA A 44 4.10 -6.25 0.33
N MET A 45 5.29 -5.88 0.83
CA MET A 45 5.76 -4.49 0.83
C MET A 45 5.82 -3.88 -0.57
N ARG A 46 6.45 -4.57 -1.53
CA ARG A 46 6.57 -4.09 -2.91
C ARG A 46 5.21 -4.03 -3.62
N ALA A 47 4.31 -4.97 -3.34
CA ALA A 47 2.96 -4.97 -3.88
C ALA A 47 2.16 -3.75 -3.37
N ALA A 48 2.18 -3.52 -2.05
CA ALA A 48 1.54 -2.36 -1.43
C ALA A 48 2.11 -1.04 -1.97
N ASP A 49 3.43 -0.90 -2.02
CA ASP A 49 4.09 0.31 -2.54
C ASP A 49 3.74 0.56 -4.01
N ARG A 50 3.71 -0.48 -4.85
CA ARG A 50 3.31 -0.36 -6.26
C ARG A 50 1.88 0.16 -6.40
N ILE A 51 0.94 -0.31 -5.58
CA ILE A 51 -0.45 0.17 -5.61
C ILE A 51 -0.53 1.62 -5.14
N VAL A 52 0.14 1.98 -4.04
CA VAL A 52 0.23 3.37 -3.56
C VAL A 52 0.78 4.29 -4.64
N GLN A 53 1.87 3.90 -5.30
CA GLN A 53 2.45 4.66 -6.41
C GLN A 53 1.47 4.82 -7.59
N GLN A 54 0.74 3.77 -7.95
CA GLN A 54 -0.26 3.82 -9.03
C GLN A 54 -1.40 4.79 -8.69
N GLN A 55 -1.97 4.69 -7.49
CA GLN A 55 -3.07 5.57 -7.05
C GLN A 55 -2.60 7.03 -6.95
N ARG A 56 -1.35 7.26 -6.51
CA ARG A 56 -0.74 8.59 -6.48
C ARG A 56 -0.55 9.16 -7.88
N LYS A 57 -0.04 8.35 -8.82
CA LYS A 57 0.12 8.76 -10.23
C LYS A 57 -1.23 9.05 -10.89
N ALA A 58 -2.28 8.35 -10.49
CA ALA A 58 -3.65 8.62 -10.91
C ALA A 58 -4.29 9.85 -10.21
N GLY A 59 -3.59 10.50 -9.28
CA GLY A 59 -4.09 11.67 -8.55
C GLY A 59 -5.17 11.36 -7.51
N LYS A 60 -5.38 10.08 -7.17
CA LYS A 60 -6.45 9.64 -6.26
C LYS A 60 -6.09 9.78 -4.79
N ILE A 61 -4.79 9.75 -4.47
CA ILE A 61 -4.28 9.89 -3.11
C ILE A 61 -3.21 10.98 -3.06
N GLN A 62 -3.17 11.69 -1.94
CA GLN A 62 -2.13 12.68 -1.66
C GLN A 62 -1.41 12.28 -0.37
N ILE A 63 -0.09 12.42 -0.37
CA ILE A 63 0.67 12.23 0.87
C ILE A 63 0.45 13.47 1.71
N VAL A 64 -0.42 13.35 2.71
CA VAL A 64 -0.51 14.35 3.77
C VAL A 64 0.77 14.20 4.58
N LYS A 65 1.69 15.16 4.46
CA LYS A 65 2.77 15.29 5.44
C LYS A 65 2.09 15.57 6.77
N SER A 66 1.95 14.56 7.63
CA SER A 66 1.81 14.85 9.04
C SER A 66 3.08 15.61 9.41
N GLY A 67 2.93 16.90 9.71
CA GLY A 67 4.00 17.65 10.35
C GLY A 67 4.51 16.86 11.56
N PRO A 68 5.76 17.06 11.98
CA PRO A 68 6.20 16.45 13.22
C PRO A 68 5.21 16.84 14.33
N TYR A 69 4.95 15.94 15.27
CA TYR A 69 3.94 16.12 16.34
C TYR A 69 4.13 17.43 17.15
N TRP A 70 5.31 18.06 17.09
CA TRP A 70 5.62 19.35 17.71
C TRP A 70 5.19 20.58 16.87
N ALA A 71 4.80 20.43 15.61
CA ALA A 71 4.34 21.51 14.74
C ALA A 71 2.83 21.80 14.87
N LEU A 72 2.10 21.04 15.71
CA LEU A 72 0.68 21.26 16.00
C LEU A 72 0.44 22.13 17.24
N VAL A 73 1.51 22.70 17.81
CA VAL A 73 1.46 23.63 18.95
C VAL A 73 2.15 24.94 18.53
N GLY A 74 1.40 25.85 17.92
CA GLY A 74 1.86 27.17 17.50
C GLY A 74 0.69 28.08 17.23
#